data_AF-B1YYZ9-F1
#
_entry.id   AF-B1YYZ9-F1
#
_cell.length_a   1.000
_cell.length_b   1.000
_cell.length_c   1.000
_cell.angle_alpha   90.00
_cell.angle_beta   90.00
_cell.angle_gamma   90.00
#
_symmetry.space_group_name_H-M   'P 1'
#
loop_
_entity.id
_entity.type
_entity.pdbx_description
1 polymer ?
#
loop_
_entity_poly.entity_id
_entity_poly.type
_entity_poly.pdbx_seq_one_letter_code
_entity_poly.pdbx_strand_id
1 'polypeptide(L)'
;MPGVGPWLDEHDTWWPGAYELPLLEQLSANEPPLRDLLGATASAHLMMSLTEVDGTALVTESDDGIERPFRIPAGVDTIHFAPVRICGPAAQWRETLVTAFDRVRHLVGLRSARPFYL
;
A
#
# COMPACT_ATOMS: atom_id res chain seq x y z
N MET A 1 -15.95 27.76 13.09
CA MET A 1 -15.46 27.02 11.92
C MET A 1 -14.20 26.30 12.38
N PRO A 2 -14.22 24.98 12.59
CA PRO A 2 -13.07 24.28 13.13
C PRO A 2 -11.99 24.21 12.05
N GLY A 3 -10.83 24.81 12.34
CA GLY A 3 -9.68 24.80 11.45
C GLY A 3 -9.10 23.39 11.34
N VAL A 4 -8.87 22.99 10.09
CA VAL A 4 -8.05 21.85 9.67
C VAL A 4 -6.75 21.88 10.50
N GLY A 5 -6.43 20.80 11.22
CA GLY A 5 -5.12 20.67 11.88
C GLY A 5 -4.00 20.84 10.84
N PRO A 6 -2.84 21.43 11.20
CA PRO A 6 -1.90 21.91 10.21
C PRO A 6 -1.39 20.74 9.37
N TRP A 7 -1.41 20.92 8.05
CA TRP A 7 -0.51 20.21 7.17
C TRP A 7 0.87 20.26 7.83
N LEU A 8 1.43 19.10 8.11
CA LEU A 8 2.75 19.01 8.72
C LEU A 8 3.78 19.68 7.78
N ASP A 9 4.85 20.24 8.34
CA ASP A 9 5.95 20.86 7.60
C ASP A 9 6.84 19.84 6.85
N GLU A 10 6.37 18.61 6.61
CA GLU A 10 7.16 17.63 5.86
C GLU A 10 7.35 18.09 4.42
N HIS A 11 8.60 18.11 3.98
CA HIS A 11 8.98 18.50 2.64
C HIS A 11 8.44 17.52 1.58
N ASP A 12 8.35 16.24 1.93
CA ASP A 12 8.02 15.16 1.01
C ASP A 12 6.81 14.34 1.51
N THR A 13 5.64 14.62 0.94
CA THR A 13 4.38 13.92 1.22
C THR A 13 3.93 13.09 0.02
N TRP A 14 3.32 11.93 0.26
CA TRP A 14 2.86 11.05 -0.82
C TRP A 14 1.55 10.33 -0.49
N TRP A 15 0.77 10.02 -1.52
CA TRP A 15 -0.49 9.29 -1.39
C TRP A 15 -0.28 7.80 -1.63
N PRO A 16 -0.96 6.92 -0.87
CA PRO A 16 -0.83 5.49 -1.11
C PRO A 16 -1.25 5.07 -2.53
N GLY A 17 -2.23 5.75 -3.12
CA GLY A 17 -2.67 5.48 -4.49
C GLY A 17 -1.57 5.63 -5.54
N ALA A 18 -0.50 6.38 -5.27
CA ALA A 18 0.61 6.58 -6.21
C ALA A 18 1.41 5.29 -6.49
N TYR A 19 1.44 4.35 -5.54
CA TYR A 19 2.11 3.06 -5.70
C TYR A 19 1.12 1.89 -5.78
N GLU A 20 0.00 1.95 -5.05
CA GLU A 20 -0.98 0.84 -4.98
C GLU A 20 -1.67 0.60 -6.33
N LEU A 21 -2.13 1.67 -7.01
CA LEU A 21 -2.86 1.55 -8.28
C LEU A 21 -1.99 1.01 -9.42
N PRO A 22 -0.79 1.57 -9.71
CA PRO A 22 0.06 1.04 -10.76
C PRO A 22 0.46 -0.42 -10.50
N LEU A 23 0.73 -0.80 -9.25
CA LEU A 23 1.05 -2.19 -8.91
C LEU A 23 -0.13 -3.13 -9.18
N LEU A 24 -1.34 -2.75 -8.79
CA LEU A 24 -2.55 -3.55 -9.05
C LEU A 24 -2.78 -3.74 -10.55
N GLU A 25 -2.61 -2.68 -11.35
CA GLU A 25 -2.73 -2.73 -12.80
C GLU A 25 -1.66 -3.63 -13.43
N GLN A 26 -0.39 -3.41 -13.07
CA GLN A 26 0.73 -4.20 -13.59
C GLN A 26 0.61 -5.68 -13.24
N LEU A 27 0.21 -6.02 -12.01
CA LEU A 27 0.04 -7.41 -11.62
C LEU A 27 -1.14 -8.05 -12.36
N SER A 28 -2.23 -7.32 -12.58
CA SER A 28 -3.37 -7.84 -13.33
C SER A 28 -3.03 -8.10 -14.80
N ALA A 29 -2.18 -7.27 -15.39
CA ALA A 29 -1.71 -7.45 -16.76
C ALA A 29 -0.68 -8.59 -16.91
N ASN A 30 0.20 -8.76 -15.91
CA ASN A 30 1.36 -9.65 -16.00
C ASN A 30 1.16 -11.02 -15.32
N GLU A 31 0.19 -11.17 -14.41
CA GLU A 31 -0.05 -12.45 -13.73
C GLU A 31 -0.47 -13.57 -14.69
N PRO A 32 -1.43 -13.38 -15.63
CA PRO A 32 -1.84 -14.45 -16.54
C PRO A 32 -0.68 -15.03 -17.38
N PRO A 33 0.15 -14.22 -18.08
CA PRO A 33 1.26 -14.78 -18.86
C PRO A 33 2.34 -15.41 -17.99
N LEU A 34 2.57 -14.90 -16.77
CA LEU A 34 3.51 -15.52 -15.82
C LEU A 34 3.01 -16.88 -15.35
N ARG A 35 1.71 -17.00 -15.07
CA ARG A 35 1.08 -18.25 -14.65
C ARG A 35 1.09 -19.30 -15.77
N ASP A 36 0.84 -18.88 -17.01
CA ASP A 36 0.91 -19.79 -18.16
C ASP A 36 2.32 -20.34 -18.35
N LEU A 37 3.35 -19.51 -18.15
CA LEU A 37 4.75 -19.92 -18.23
C LEU A 37 5.17 -20.87 -17.09
N LEU A 38 4.67 -20.64 -15.87
CA LEU A 38 5.00 -21.46 -14.70
C LEU A 38 4.12 -22.73 -14.59
N GLY A 39 3.02 -22.79 -15.34
CA GLY A 39 2.02 -23.85 -15.29
C GLY A 39 0.93 -23.58 -14.25
N ALA A 40 -0.30 -24.02 -14.55
CA ALA A 40 -1.51 -23.67 -13.80
C ALA A 40 -1.52 -24.10 -12.31
N THR A 41 -0.62 -25.01 -11.91
CA THR A 41 -0.47 -25.53 -10.55
C THR A 41 0.64 -24.85 -9.75
N ALA A 42 1.44 -23.99 -10.38
CA ALA A 42 2.49 -23.27 -9.68
C ALA A 42 1.90 -22.21 -8.74
N SER A 43 2.43 -22.14 -7.53
CA SER A 43 2.19 -21.04 -6.61
C SER A 43 3.33 -20.04 -6.70
N ALA A 44 3.01 -18.77 -6.97
CA ALA A 44 3.96 -17.68 -6.86
C ALA A 44 3.74 -16.92 -5.54
N HIS A 45 4.81 -16.36 -4.99
CA HIS A 45 4.73 -15.41 -3.89
C HIS A 45 5.30 -14.08 -4.36
N LEU A 46 4.53 -13.01 -4.20
CA LEU A 46 4.94 -11.64 -4.45
C LEU A 46 5.54 -11.06 -3.17
N MET A 47 6.80 -10.64 -3.27
CA MET A 47 7.51 -9.92 -2.24
C MET A 47 7.66 -8.47 -2.65
N MET A 48 7.34 -7.53 -1.76
CA MET A 48 7.36 -6.10 -2.06
C MET A 48 7.96 -5.33 -0.90
N SER A 49 8.58 -4.21 -1.23
CA SER A 49 9.03 -3.21 -0.28
C SER A 49 8.89 -1.81 -0.86
N LEU A 50 8.50 -0.86 -0.02
CA LEU A 50 8.75 0.57 -0.27
C LEU A 50 10.08 0.94 0.38
N THR A 51 10.93 1.66 -0.33
CA THR A 51 12.24 2.13 0.11
C THR A 51 12.30 3.66 0.04
N GLU A 52 13.32 4.27 0.64
CA GLU A 52 13.50 5.73 0.63
C GLU A 52 12.31 6.47 1.26
N VAL A 53 11.70 5.87 2.30
CA VAL A 53 10.52 6.44 2.98
C VAL A 53 10.88 7.23 4.25
N ASP A 54 12.13 7.22 4.70
CA ASP A 54 12.55 7.98 5.88
C ASP A 54 12.39 9.49 5.64
N GLY A 55 11.91 10.20 6.66
CA GLY A 55 11.63 11.64 6.56
C GLY A 55 10.40 12.03 5.73
N THR A 56 9.67 11.07 5.16
CA THR A 56 8.44 11.33 4.38
C THR A 56 7.17 11.26 5.23
N ALA A 57 6.04 11.70 4.67
CA ALA A 57 4.73 11.52 5.26
C ALA A 57 3.70 10.93 4.29
N LEU A 58 2.90 9.99 4.82
CA LEU A 58 1.79 9.37 4.12
C LEU A 58 0.55 10.24 4.24
N VAL A 59 0.01 10.73 3.12
CA VAL A 59 -1.29 11.40 3.10
C VAL A 59 -2.39 10.35 3.07
N THR A 60 -3.18 10.25 4.13
CA THR A 60 -4.31 9.31 4.18
C THR A 60 -5.46 9.80 5.06
N GLU A 61 -6.63 9.15 4.94
CA GLU A 61 -7.79 9.42 5.78
C GLU A 61 -7.52 8.94 7.21
N SER A 62 -7.71 9.82 8.17
CA SER A 62 -7.64 9.51 9.60
C SER A 62 -8.83 8.67 10.07
N ASP A 63 -8.76 8.13 11.29
CA ASP A 63 -9.89 7.40 11.89
C ASP A 63 -11.18 8.24 12.04
N ASP A 64 -11.06 9.58 12.06
CA ASP A 64 -12.18 10.54 12.07
C ASP A 64 -12.62 11.00 10.67
N GLY A 65 -12.09 10.41 9.60
CA GLY A 65 -12.53 10.68 8.22
C GLY A 65 -11.88 11.91 7.58
N ILE A 66 -10.78 12.41 8.14
CA ILE A 66 -10.10 13.62 7.67
C ILE A 66 -8.80 13.23 6.96
N GLU A 67 -8.66 13.61 5.70
CA GLU A 67 -7.40 13.44 4.98
C GLU A 67 -6.33 14.40 5.53
N ARG A 68 -5.17 13.85 5.91
CA ARG A 68 -4.00 14.61 6.36
C ARG A 68 -2.72 13.79 6.23
N PRO A 69 -1.54 14.43 6.23
CA PRO A 69 -0.27 13.72 6.29
C PRO A 69 -0.05 13.07 7.66
N PHE A 70 0.55 11.88 7.64
CA PHE A 70 1.04 11.14 8.80
C PHE A 70 2.50 10.76 8.58
N ARG A 71 3.36 11.27 9.45
CA ARG A 71 4.81 11.06 9.36
C ARG A 71 5.17 9.57 9.48
N ILE A 72 6.04 9.10 8.59
CA ILE A 72 6.67 7.78 8.73
C ILE A 72 7.60 7.81 9.97
N PRO A 73 7.56 6.80 10.86
CA PRO A 73 8.42 6.78 12.04
C PRO A 73 9.90 6.93 11.68
N ALA A 74 10.62 7.81 12.38
CA ALA A 74 12.02 8.08 12.12
C ALA A 74 12.88 6.80 12.16
N GLY A 75 13.79 6.68 11.19
CA GLY A 75 14.65 5.50 11.06
C GLY A 75 13.98 4.31 10.36
N VAL A 76 12.74 4.46 9.89
CA VAL A 76 12.11 3.52 8.96
C VAL A 76 12.35 4.04 7.54
N ASP A 77 13.36 3.49 6.87
CA ASP A 77 13.64 3.79 5.47
C ASP A 77 13.01 2.78 4.50
N THR A 78 12.76 1.56 4.98
CA THR A 78 12.17 0.49 4.18
C THR A 78 10.97 -0.12 4.90
N ILE A 79 9.86 -0.23 4.18
CA ILE A 79 8.64 -0.94 4.63
C ILE A 79 8.52 -2.22 3.82
N HIS A 80 8.71 -3.36 4.48
CA HIS A 80 8.43 -4.67 3.89
C HIS A 80 6.95 -5.02 4.05
N PHE A 81 6.31 -5.40 2.94
CA PHE A 81 4.95 -5.90 2.96
C PHE A 81 4.92 -7.39 3.29
N ALA A 82 3.76 -7.86 3.76
CA ALA A 82 3.54 -9.29 3.91
C ALA A 82 3.63 -9.98 2.53
N PRO A 83 4.30 -11.14 2.42
CA PRO A 83 4.32 -11.91 1.18
C PRO A 83 2.90 -12.25 0.73
N VAL A 84 2.57 -11.96 -0.53
CA VAL A 84 1.24 -12.23 -1.09
C VAL A 84 1.34 -13.46 -1.98
N ARG A 85 0.61 -14.52 -1.65
CA ARG A 85 0.51 -15.70 -2.52
C ARG A 85 -0.39 -15.39 -3.71
N ILE A 86 0.18 -15.46 -4.91
CA ILE A 86 -0.55 -15.35 -6.16
C ILE A 86 -0.92 -16.77 -6.60
N CYS A 87 -2.17 -17.14 -6.33
CA CYS A 87 -2.75 -18.40 -6.78
C CYS A 87 -4.26 -18.26 -6.98
N GLY A 88 -4.84 -19.02 -7.91
CA GLY A 88 -6.28 -19.00 -8.14
C GLY A 88 -6.75 -17.77 -8.94
N PRO A 89 -8.04 -17.40 -8.87
CA PRO A 89 -8.60 -16.24 -9.57
C PRO A 89 -8.06 -14.91 -9.07
N ALA A 90 -7.94 -13.93 -9.97
CA ALA A 90 -7.43 -12.58 -9.68
C ALA A 90 -8.11 -11.89 -8.49
N ALA A 91 -9.44 -12.02 -8.38
CA ALA A 91 -10.19 -11.43 -7.28
C ALA A 91 -9.67 -11.85 -5.90
N GLN A 92 -9.27 -13.12 -5.73
CA GLN A 92 -8.87 -13.67 -4.42
C GLN A 92 -7.52 -13.11 -3.95
N TRP A 93 -6.52 -13.07 -4.82
CA TRP A 93 -5.20 -12.56 -4.42
C TRP A 93 -5.17 -11.02 -4.40
N ARG A 94 -6.04 -10.33 -5.14
CA ARG A 94 -6.15 -8.86 -5.11
C ARG A 94 -6.57 -8.34 -3.74
N GLU A 95 -7.53 -8.99 -3.07
CA GLU A 95 -7.93 -8.63 -1.70
C GLU A 95 -6.77 -8.79 -0.70
N THR A 96 -6.01 -9.89 -0.85
CA THR A 96 -4.82 -10.14 -0.02
C THR A 96 -3.74 -9.09 -0.26
N LEU A 97 -3.57 -8.65 -1.51
CA LEU A 97 -2.64 -7.60 -1.90
C LEU A 97 -3.02 -6.23 -1.32
N VAL A 98 -4.29 -5.84 -1.44
CA VAL A 98 -4.80 -4.60 -0.83
C VAL A 98 -4.59 -4.62 0.68
N THR A 99 -4.89 -5.75 1.34
CA THR A 99 -4.65 -5.92 2.78
C THR A 99 -3.17 -5.80 3.13
N ALA A 100 -2.26 -6.28 2.26
CA ALA A 100 -0.83 -6.12 2.48
C ALA A 100 -0.43 -4.64 2.46
N PHE A 101 -0.97 -3.83 1.55
CA PHE A 101 -0.70 -2.39 1.46
C PHE A 101 -1.09 -1.59 2.72
N ASP A 102 -2.09 -2.06 3.46
CA ASP A 102 -2.50 -1.44 4.73
C ASP A 102 -1.40 -1.45 5.79
N ARG A 103 -0.32 -2.21 5.60
CA ARG A 103 0.86 -2.16 6.47
C ARG A 103 1.40 -0.75 6.66
N VAL A 104 1.40 0.10 5.63
CA VAL A 104 1.88 1.49 5.74
C VAL A 104 0.96 2.32 6.64
N ARG A 105 -0.37 2.17 6.48
CA ARG A 105 -1.36 2.87 7.30
C ARG A 105 -1.26 2.46 8.78
N HIS A 106 -1.06 1.17 9.05
CA HIS A 106 -0.82 0.67 10.41
C HIS A 106 0.50 1.19 11.00
N LEU A 107 1.55 1.33 10.18
CA LEU A 107 2.85 1.85 10.62
C LEU A 107 2.74 3.28 11.16
N VAL A 108 1.91 4.10 10.51
CA VAL A 108 1.66 5.48 10.94
C VAL A 108 0.56 5.62 12.02
N GLY A 109 0.11 4.49 12.57
CA GLY A 109 -0.76 4.45 13.75
C GLY A 109 -2.27 4.51 13.46
N LEU A 110 -2.70 4.32 12.22
CA LEU A 110 -4.12 4.29 11.85
C LEU A 110 -4.75 2.93 12.16
N ARG A 111 -5.98 2.95 12.71
CA ARG A 111 -6.74 1.73 13.04
C ARG A 111 -7.61 1.28 11.88
N SER A 112 -8.15 2.23 11.13
CA SER A 112 -8.95 1.96 9.95
C SER A 112 -8.11 2.17 8.71
N ALA A 113 -7.89 1.09 7.96
CA ALA A 113 -7.25 1.19 6.66
C ALA A 113 -8.33 1.30 5.58
N ARG A 114 -8.37 2.44 4.90
CA ARG A 114 -9.24 2.66 3.73
C ARG A 114 -8.37 2.93 2.52
N PRO A 115 -8.42 2.05 1.50
CA PRO A 115 -7.84 2.36 0.20
C PRO A 115 -8.55 3.58 -0.39
N PHE A 116 -7.80 4.48 -1.02
CA PHE A 116 -8.37 5.69 -1.61
C PHE A 116 -9.18 5.46 -2.89
N TYR A 117 -9.10 4.25 -3.44
CA TYR A 117 -9.58 3.90 -4.78
C TYR A 117 -10.61 2.77 -4.78
N LEU A 118 -11.13 2.40 -3.60
CA LEU A 118 -12.22 1.44 -3.43
C LEU A 118 -13.46 2.15 -2.89
#